data_AF-A0A243RHP5-F1
#
_entry.id   AF-A0A243RHP5-F1
#
_cell.length_a   1.000
_cell.length_b   1.000
_cell.length_c   1.000
_cell.angle_alpha   90.00
_cell.angle_beta   90.00
_cell.angle_gamma   90.00
#
_symmetry.space_group_name_H-M   'P 1'
#
loop_
_entity.id
_entity.type
_entity.pdbx_description
1 polymer ?
#
loop_
_entity_poly.entity_id
_entity_poly.type
_entity_poly.pdbx_seq_one_letter_code
_entity_poly.pdbx_strand_id
1 'polypeptide(L)'
;PAPPRFLPEFDNLLLSHADRTRVVPPEYRGRSWQGNFAYCTLLVDGFLAGLWRLEEHALVIEPFGRLTGVQRDEVTAEGERMLRAMHPETSYDIRFGAVRAA
;
A
#
# COMPACT_ATOMS: atom_id res chain seq x y z
N PRO A 1 0.38 -10.33 14.75
CA PRO A 1 0.31 -9.89 13.34
C PRO A 1 0.96 -8.51 13.22
N ALA A 2 1.69 -8.22 12.14
CA ALA A 2 2.30 -6.90 11.97
C ALA A 2 1.24 -5.91 11.43
N PRO A 3 1.12 -4.69 12.00
CA PRO A 3 0.14 -3.71 11.52
C PRO A 3 0.33 -3.39 10.03
N PRO A 4 -0.74 -3.07 9.29
CA PRO A 4 -0.60 -2.57 7.93
C PRO A 4 0.27 -1.32 7.85
N ARG A 5 0.97 -1.14 6.73
CA ARG A 5 1.83 0.03 6.45
C ARG A 5 1.71 0.46 5.00
N PHE A 6 1.53 1.76 4.79
CA PHE A 6 1.63 2.39 3.48
C PHE A 6 3.07 2.89 3.29
N LEU A 7 3.78 2.28 2.37
CA LEU A 7 5.15 2.65 2.04
C LEU A 7 5.16 3.55 0.80
N PRO A 8 5.98 4.61 0.79
CA PRO A 8 6.14 5.44 -0.40
C PRO A 8 6.81 4.65 -1.52
N GLU A 9 6.82 5.25 -2.71
CA GLU A 9 7.72 4.83 -3.76
C GLU A 9 9.17 4.79 -3.26
N PHE A 10 9.94 3.83 -3.76
CA PHE A 10 11.37 3.67 -3.43
C PHE A 10 11.70 3.42 -1.95
N ASP A 11 10.75 2.91 -1.16
CA ASP A 11 11.06 2.51 0.22
C ASP A 11 12.23 1.50 0.28
N ASN A 12 13.18 1.74 1.19
CA ASN A 12 14.39 0.93 1.33
C ASN A 12 14.10 -0.56 1.53
N LEU A 13 12.98 -0.89 2.16
CA LEU A 13 12.56 -2.28 2.37
C LEU A 13 12.44 -3.05 1.04
N LEU A 14 12.09 -2.35 -0.04
CA LEU A 14 11.89 -2.91 -1.38
C LEU A 14 13.09 -2.69 -2.33
N LEU A 15 14.08 -1.89 -1.95
CA LEU A 15 15.24 -1.57 -2.80
C LEU A 15 16.56 -2.11 -2.28
N SER A 16 16.83 -2.00 -0.99
CA SER A 16 18.19 -2.08 -0.43
C SER A 16 18.59 -3.47 0.05
N HIS A 17 17.75 -4.48 -0.19
CA HIS A 17 18.00 -5.87 0.15
C HIS A 17 18.10 -6.75 -1.09
N ALA A 18 19.12 -7.62 -1.12
CA ALA A 18 19.28 -8.63 -2.17
C ALA A 18 18.18 -9.70 -2.08
N ASP A 19 17.87 -10.14 -0.86
CA ASP A 19 16.73 -11.01 -0.58
C ASP A 19 15.53 -10.20 -0.05
N ARG A 20 14.51 -10.09 -0.91
CA ARG A 20 13.24 -9.40 -0.63
C ARG A 20 12.08 -10.38 -0.41
N THR A 21 12.30 -11.70 -0.47
CA THR A 21 11.21 -12.68 -0.30
C THR A 21 10.65 -12.69 1.13
N ARG A 22 11.38 -12.07 2.07
CA ARG A 22 10.93 -11.85 3.46
C ARG A 22 9.70 -10.95 3.57
N VAL A 23 9.46 -10.09 2.57
CA VAL A 23 8.35 -9.13 2.55
C VAL A 23 7.58 -9.13 1.25
N VAL A 24 8.13 -9.67 0.16
CA VAL A 24 7.46 -9.82 -1.14
C VAL A 24 7.11 -11.28 -1.37
N PRO A 25 5.83 -11.66 -1.22
CA PRO A 25 5.37 -13.00 -1.57
C PRO A 25 5.70 -13.34 -3.04
N PRO A 26 6.09 -14.60 -3.35
CA PRO A 26 6.45 -15.01 -4.70
C PRO A 26 5.42 -14.65 -5.78
N GLU A 27 4.13 -14.75 -5.47
CA GLU A 27 2.99 -14.44 -6.34
C GLU A 27 2.85 -12.96 -6.69
N TYR A 28 3.46 -12.05 -5.92
CA TYR A 28 3.40 -10.60 -6.13
C TYR A 28 4.74 -10.01 -6.57
N ARG A 29 5.73 -10.85 -6.89
CA ARG A 29 7.02 -10.41 -7.43
C ARG A 29 6.80 -9.55 -8.69
N GLY A 30 7.47 -8.41 -8.72
CA GLY A 30 7.39 -7.45 -9.83
C GLY A 30 6.14 -6.55 -9.82
N ARG A 31 5.16 -6.76 -8.93
CA ARG A 31 3.95 -5.92 -8.90
C ARG A 31 4.16 -4.52 -8.31
N SER A 32 5.27 -4.27 -7.63
CA SER A 32 5.62 -2.94 -7.11
C SER A 32 6.27 -2.01 -8.14
N TRP A 33 6.46 -2.46 -9.39
CA TRP A 33 7.08 -1.67 -10.46
C TRP A 33 6.39 -1.87 -11.81
N GLN A 34 6.52 -0.88 -12.70
CA GLN A 34 6.22 -0.97 -14.13
C GLN A 34 7.27 -0.19 -14.93
N GLY A 35 8.16 -0.89 -15.63
CA GLY A 35 9.32 -0.24 -16.28
C GLY A 35 10.17 0.49 -15.24
N ASN A 36 10.42 1.79 -15.47
CA ASN A 36 11.16 2.66 -14.54
C ASN A 36 10.27 3.35 -13.48
N PHE A 37 8.98 2.98 -13.41
CA PHE A 37 8.03 3.54 -12.45
C PHE A 37 7.89 2.64 -11.23
N ALA A 38 8.14 3.18 -10.03
CA ALA A 38 7.88 2.53 -8.76
C ALA A 38 6.53 2.96 -8.21
N TYR A 39 5.71 2.00 -7.76
CA TYR A 39 4.45 2.30 -7.09
C TYR A 39 4.66 2.46 -5.58
N CYS A 40 3.80 3.26 -4.95
CA CYS A 40 3.62 3.21 -3.50
C CYS A 40 2.93 1.88 -3.13
N THR A 41 3.39 1.23 -2.07
CA THR A 41 2.98 -0.14 -1.73
C THR A 41 2.27 -0.23 -0.39
N LEU A 42 1.36 -1.19 -0.27
CA LEU A 42 0.68 -1.55 0.97
C LEU A 42 1.24 -2.86 1.49
N LEU A 43 1.65 -2.88 2.77
CA LEU A 43 1.91 -4.10 3.52
C LEU A 43 0.69 -4.45 4.39
N VAL A 44 0.36 -5.75 4.45
CA VAL A 44 -0.57 -6.33 5.41
C VAL A 44 0.11 -7.54 6.04
N ASP A 45 0.06 -7.64 7.37
CA ASP A 45 0.78 -8.67 8.13
C ASP A 45 2.29 -8.74 7.84
N GLY A 46 2.88 -7.61 7.40
CA GLY A 46 4.30 -7.49 7.08
C GLY A 46 4.67 -7.89 5.64
N PHE A 47 3.69 -8.26 4.81
CA PHE A 47 3.91 -8.67 3.43
C PHE A 47 3.26 -7.72 2.44
N LEU A 48 3.89 -7.57 1.27
CA LEU A 48 3.35 -6.83 0.14
C LEU A 48 1.98 -7.40 -0.23
N ALA A 49 0.95 -6.57 -0.11
CA ALA A 49 -0.44 -6.96 -0.27
C ALA A 49 -1.20 -6.08 -1.25
N GLY A 50 -0.62 -4.97 -1.71
CA GLY A 50 -1.27 -4.07 -2.64
C GLY A 50 -0.46 -2.84 -3.01
N LEU A 51 -1.11 -1.94 -3.74
CA LEU A 51 -0.62 -0.61 -4.08
C LEU A 51 -1.52 0.44 -3.47
N TRP A 52 -1.04 1.68 -3.42
CA TRP A 52 -1.86 2.83 -3.11
C TRP A 52 -1.44 4.07 -3.88
N ARG A 53 -2.32 5.07 -3.93
CA ARG A 53 -2.00 6.43 -4.35
C ARG A 53 -2.91 7.43 -3.64
N LEU A 54 -2.45 8.67 -3.53
CA LEU A 54 -3.32 9.80 -3.21
C LEU A 54 -3.83 10.43 -4.50
N GLU A 55 -5.13 10.68 -4.53
CA GLU A 55 -5.81 11.59 -5.44
C GLU A 55 -6.20 12.85 -4.67
N GLU A 56 -6.68 13.88 -5.35
CA GLU A 56 -6.99 15.20 -4.75
C GLU A 56 -7.83 15.11 -3.47
N HIS A 57 -8.76 14.16 -3.39
CA HIS A 57 -9.64 13.96 -2.23
C HIS A 57 -9.84 12.48 -1.85
N ALA A 58 -8.96 11.58 -2.30
CA ALA A 58 -9.09 10.16 -1.94
C ALA A 58 -7.73 9.44 -1.78
N LEU A 59 -7.64 8.58 -0.77
CA LEU A 59 -6.65 7.50 -0.72
C LEU A 59 -7.23 6.29 -1.46
N VAL A 60 -6.65 5.96 -2.61
CA VAL A 60 -7.05 4.80 -3.41
C VAL A 60 -6.10 3.64 -3.09
N ILE A 61 -6.69 2.50 -2.72
CA ILE A 61 -5.98 1.29 -2.28
C ILE A 61 -6.35 0.15 -3.22
N GLU A 62 -5.35 -0.49 -3.82
CA GLU A 62 -5.51 -1.67 -4.68
C GLU A 62 -4.93 -2.91 -3.98
N PRO A 63 -5.75 -3.72 -3.30
CA PRO A 63 -5.31 -5.02 -2.81
C PRO A 63 -5.03 -5.97 -3.98
N PHE A 64 -3.96 -6.75 -3.89
CA PHE A 64 -3.64 -7.80 -4.87
C PHE A 64 -4.48 -9.05 -4.71
N GLY A 65 -5.06 -9.25 -3.53
CA GLY A 65 -5.96 -10.35 -3.20
C GLY A 65 -7.10 -9.86 -2.30
N ARG A 66 -7.99 -10.78 -1.92
CA ARG A 66 -9.10 -10.45 -1.01
C ARG A 66 -8.56 -10.27 0.42
N LEU A 67 -8.75 -9.09 0.98
CA LEU A 67 -8.56 -8.85 2.41
C LEU A 67 -9.73 -9.46 3.21
N THR A 68 -9.45 -10.00 4.38
CA THR A 68 -10.49 -10.30 5.37
C THR A 68 -11.16 -9.01 5.85
N GLY A 69 -12.34 -9.11 6.49
CA GLY A 69 -13.02 -7.95 7.07
C GLY A 69 -12.11 -7.20 8.06
N VAL A 70 -11.47 -7.94 8.97
CA VAL A 70 -10.53 -7.39 9.96
C VAL A 70 -9.35 -6.69 9.29
N GLN A 71 -8.69 -7.32 8.31
CA GLN A 71 -7.58 -6.69 7.61
C GLN A 71 -8.01 -5.42 6.86
N ARG A 72 -9.22 -5.41 6.30
CA ARG A 72 -9.76 -4.21 5.63
C ARG A 72 -9.94 -3.07 6.63
N ASP A 73 -10.49 -3.35 7.81
CA ASP A 73 -10.68 -2.36 8.87
C ASP A 73 -9.33 -1.82 9.39
N GLU A 74 -8.34 -2.71 9.57
CA GLU A 74 -6.98 -2.32 9.98
C GLU A 74 -6.27 -1.45 8.93
N VAL A 75 -6.42 -1.78 7.64
CA VAL A 75 -5.88 -1.00 6.52
C VAL A 75 -6.53 0.37 6.46
N THR A 76 -7.87 0.45 6.60
CA THR A 76 -8.59 1.73 6.66
C THR A 76 -8.08 2.58 7.83
N ALA A 77 -7.99 2.00 9.03
CA ALA A 77 -7.53 2.72 10.21
C ALA A 77 -6.08 3.21 10.09
N GLU A 78 -5.20 2.44 9.45
CA GLU A 78 -3.85 2.90 9.12
C GLU A 78 -3.86 4.04 8.10
N GLY A 79 -4.71 3.95 7.07
CA GLY A 79 -4.83 4.98 6.03
C GLY A 79 -5.27 6.31 6.63
N GLU A 80 -6.27 6.28 7.51
CA GLU A 80 -6.71 7.45 8.25
C GLU A 80 -5.60 8.05 9.13
N ARG A 81 -4.80 7.22 9.81
CA ARG A 81 -3.66 7.70 10.62
C ARG A 81 -2.62 8.39 9.76
N MET A 82 -2.25 7.77 8.64
CA MET A 82 -1.30 8.35 7.69
C MET A 82 -1.82 9.70 7.15
N LEU A 83 -3.09 9.73 6.72
CA LEU A 83 -3.72 10.94 6.18
C LEU A 83 -3.77 12.07 7.20
N ARG A 84 -4.16 11.79 8.46
CA ARG A 84 -4.14 12.80 9.53
C ARG A 84 -2.74 13.35 9.81
N ALA A 85 -1.71 12.51 9.68
CA ALA A 85 -0.32 12.94 9.89
C ALA A 85 0.21 13.80 8.73
N MET A 86 -0.15 13.46 7.48
CA MET A 86 0.34 14.17 6.29
C MET A 86 -0.49 15.41 5.92
N HIS A 87 -1.80 15.36 6.16
CA HIS A 87 -2.78 16.35 5.71
C HIS A 87 -3.82 16.65 6.81
N PRO A 88 -3.43 17.24 7.95
CA PRO A 88 -4.31 17.40 9.11
C PRO A 88 -5.58 18.23 8.83
N GLU A 89 -5.52 19.15 7.85
CA GLU A 89 -6.61 20.07 7.52
C GLU A 89 -7.46 19.61 6.31
N THR A 90 -7.13 18.47 5.70
CA THR A 90 -7.80 17.99 4.49
C THR A 90 -8.53 16.69 4.78
N SER A 91 -9.83 16.65 4.47
CA SER A 91 -10.60 15.41 4.50
C SER A 91 -10.36 14.61 3.21
N TYR A 92 -10.09 13.32 3.37
CA TYR A 92 -9.93 12.37 2.26
C TYR A 92 -10.92 11.23 2.42
N ASP A 93 -11.47 10.78 1.30
CA ASP A 93 -12.19 9.51 1.20
C ASP A 93 -11.19 8.34 1.15
N ILE A 94 -11.58 7.14 1.61
CA ILE A 94 -10.75 5.93 1.50
C ILE A 94 -11.47 4.93 0.60
N ARG A 95 -10.86 4.64 -0.55
CA ARG A 95 -11.46 3.84 -1.61
C ARG A 95 -10.62 2.61 -1.91
N PHE A 96 -11.28 1.47 -2.00
CA PHE A 96 -10.66 0.24 -2.49
C PHE A 96 -10.99 0.08 -3.97
N GLY A 97 -9.98 0.07 -4.83
CA GLY A 97 -10.13 0.05 -6.28
C GLY A 97 -8.78 -0.03 -6.98
N ALA A 98 -8.78 -0.07 -8.32
CA ALA A 98 -7.53 -0.11 -9.08
C ALA A 98 -6.77 1.22 -8.95
N VAL A 99 -5.50 1.15 -8.55
CA VAL A 99 -4.55 2.29 -8.51
C VAL A 99 -4.01 2.55 -9.92
N ARG A 100 -3.90 1.49 -10.73
CA ARG A 100 -3.53 1.56 -12.14
C ARG A 100 -4.79 1.86 -12.96
N ALA A 101 -4.93 3.10 -13.42
CA ALA A 101 -5.75 3.35 -14.61
C ALA A 101 -5.01 2.75 -15.81
N ALA A 102 -5.73 2.07 -16.69
CA ALA A 102 -5.19 1.57 -17.96
C ALA A 102 -4.67 2.71 -18.85
#